data_AF-A0AAU0YTH1-F1
#
_entry.id   AF-A0AAU0YTH1-F1
#
_cell.length_a   1.000
_cell.length_b   1.000
_cell.length_c   1.000
_cell.angle_alpha   90.00
_cell.angle_beta   90.00
_cell.angle_gamma   90.00
#
_symmetry.space_group_name_H-M   'P 1'
#
loop_
_entity.id
_entity.type
_entity.pdbx_description
1 polymer ?
#
loop_
_entity_poly.entity_id
_entity_poly.type
_entity_poly.pdbx_seq_one_letter_code
_entity_poly.pdbx_strand_id
1 'polypeptide(L)'
;MAGKPRRKNRRRLPLIAAGALIPLVVASGGVSIERAEASPRNGPNPSEPAEPTTSASTAPKPSASASPSTPVSTTPPPSPSKSAGKDAKHGFPAFGAYLDYGPQGVTRMTKLADWLGGADLRVGHTYLPGDRWSNIEGAPSFLDSWAKWRRQRDDRLFVLNVPMLERNEEGVSDWEVRALLRRGAAGDFDEHFKTLAERLVDLKVPDTVVVLGWEMNGVTYTHRCGPDPAAWKKYWTRIVTAMRSVPGQKFRFDFTPSRGRDAVPWTECYPGDDVVDIVGMDSYDQPEGRSFSEQVSEPYGLQKQVDFAKEHKKPISYPEWGLFRNGDNPEYMRRMLAWMDEHKTLYNTLTDYCPHGVWQCDENPKASKVYRAALTGRDKPVEPTQPTNPTQPPKCHPIDLGDWVERWLGGTVCVRFDWWVRKS
;
A
#
# COMPACT_ATOMS: atom_id res chain seq x y z
N MET A 1 57.93 -3.61 59.50
CA MET A 1 56.71 -2.78 59.35
C MET A 1 56.72 -2.14 57.97
N ALA A 2 55.59 -2.30 57.25
CA ALA A 2 55.07 -1.65 56.02
C ALA A 2 55.89 -0.53 55.33
N GLY A 3 55.93 -0.34 54.01
CA GLY A 3 55.26 -0.96 52.86
C GLY A 3 55.22 0.00 51.65
N LYS A 4 55.27 -0.52 50.42
CA LYS A 4 54.54 -0.08 49.18
C LYS A 4 55.14 -0.76 47.93
N PRO A 5 54.36 -1.54 47.16
CA PRO A 5 54.80 -2.02 45.85
C PRO A 5 54.17 -1.25 44.67
N ARG A 6 54.93 -1.28 43.57
CA ARG A 6 54.68 -0.69 42.24
C ARG A 6 53.44 -1.26 41.54
N ARG A 7 52.72 -0.38 40.85
CA ARG A 7 51.57 -0.62 39.97
C ARG A 7 52.04 -1.21 38.62
N LYS A 8 51.47 -2.34 38.16
CA LYS A 8 51.61 -2.86 36.79
C LYS A 8 50.24 -3.00 36.14
N ASN A 9 50.14 -2.49 34.91
CA ASN A 9 48.99 -2.58 34.00
C ASN A 9 48.70 -4.04 33.59
N ARG A 10 47.42 -4.42 33.53
CA ARG A 10 46.94 -5.58 32.76
C ARG A 10 45.68 -5.22 31.96
N ARG A 11 45.79 -5.43 30.65
CA ARG A 11 44.71 -5.42 29.65
C ARG A 11 43.65 -6.48 30.01
N ARG A 12 42.37 -6.16 29.81
CA ARG A 12 41.25 -7.12 29.88
C ARG A 12 40.78 -7.45 28.45
N LEU A 13 40.72 -8.74 28.12
CA LEU A 13 39.91 -9.29 27.02
C LEU A 13 38.51 -9.64 27.56
N PRO A 14 37.43 -9.55 26.75
CA PRO A 14 36.11 -10.04 27.12
C PRO A 14 35.95 -11.53 26.76
N LEU A 15 35.36 -12.29 27.68
CA LEU A 15 34.93 -13.69 27.50
C LEU A 15 33.46 -13.71 27.08
N ILE A 16 33.17 -14.44 26.00
CA ILE A 16 31.85 -14.79 25.50
C ILE A 16 31.35 -16.00 26.32
N ALA A 17 30.15 -15.91 26.89
CA ALA A 17 29.48 -17.04 27.52
C ALA A 17 28.18 -17.35 26.76
N ALA A 18 28.12 -18.54 26.17
CA ALA A 18 26.93 -19.13 25.56
C ALA A 18 26.08 -19.82 26.64
N GLY A 19 24.79 -19.49 26.72
CA GLY A 19 23.82 -20.16 27.58
C GLY A 19 22.92 -21.08 26.76
N ALA A 20 22.98 -22.39 27.05
CA ALA A 20 22.06 -23.40 26.54
C ALA A 20 20.87 -23.54 27.50
N LEU A 21 19.65 -23.58 26.96
CA LEU A 21 18.40 -23.88 27.70
C LEU A 21 17.94 -25.30 27.35
N ILE A 22 17.75 -26.11 28.40
CA ILE A 22 17.15 -27.46 28.37
C ILE A 22 15.71 -27.33 28.90
N PRO A 23 14.71 -27.99 28.30
CA PRO A 23 13.31 -27.90 28.73
C PRO A 23 13.03 -28.81 29.93
N LEU A 24 12.26 -28.30 30.89
CA LEU A 24 11.72 -29.09 32.01
C LEU A 24 10.24 -29.40 31.74
N VAL A 25 9.92 -30.69 31.63
CA VAL A 25 8.56 -31.23 31.61
C VAL A 25 8.06 -31.34 33.05
N VAL A 26 6.90 -30.76 33.35
CA VAL A 26 6.14 -31.06 34.57
C VAL A 26 4.72 -31.46 34.16
N ALA A 27 4.35 -32.67 34.57
CA ALA A 27 3.01 -33.22 34.42
C ALA A 27 2.31 -33.27 35.78
N SER A 28 0.97 -33.32 35.70
CA SER A 28 -0.04 -33.78 36.67
C SER A 28 -0.66 -32.78 37.64
N GLY A 29 -2.01 -32.81 37.68
CA GLY A 29 -2.81 -32.40 38.83
C GLY A 29 -4.04 -31.55 38.50
N GLY A 30 -5.12 -32.17 38.03
CA GLY A 30 -6.43 -31.51 37.95
C GLY A 30 -7.05 -31.29 39.34
N VAL A 31 -7.63 -30.11 39.55
CA VAL A 31 -8.56 -29.82 40.64
C VAL A 31 -9.71 -29.01 40.05
N SER A 32 -10.89 -29.61 40.06
CA SER A 32 -12.17 -28.96 39.74
C SER A 32 -12.55 -28.00 40.86
N ILE A 33 -13.00 -26.79 40.51
CA ILE A 33 -13.71 -25.91 41.43
C ILE A 33 -15.14 -25.77 40.92
N GLU A 34 -16.07 -26.36 41.68
CA GLU A 34 -17.51 -26.26 41.49
C GLU A 34 -18.06 -24.90 41.94
N ARG A 35 -19.20 -24.60 41.33
CA ARG A 35 -20.02 -23.39 41.37
C ARG A 35 -20.85 -23.33 42.66
N ALA A 36 -20.92 -22.17 43.30
CA ALA A 36 -21.90 -21.89 44.35
C ALA A 36 -22.91 -20.84 43.85
N GLU A 37 -24.17 -21.26 43.70
CA GLU A 37 -25.34 -20.40 43.54
C GLU A 37 -25.78 -19.85 44.91
N ALA A 38 -26.18 -18.57 44.94
CA ALA A 38 -27.08 -18.05 45.96
C ALA A 38 -27.89 -16.86 45.40
N SER A 39 -29.21 -16.96 45.51
CA SER A 39 -30.23 -15.90 45.38
C SER A 39 -31.38 -16.24 46.34
N PRO A 40 -32.33 -15.35 46.66
CA PRO A 40 -32.33 -13.88 46.73
C PRO A 40 -32.88 -13.36 48.09
N ARG A 41 -32.82 -12.04 48.36
CA ARG A 41 -33.66 -11.38 49.38
C ARG A 41 -34.31 -10.11 48.84
N ASN A 42 -35.61 -10.00 49.14
CA ASN A 42 -36.58 -9.03 48.66
C ASN A 42 -36.58 -7.68 49.41
N GLY A 43 -36.76 -6.60 48.63
CA GLY A 43 -37.65 -5.45 48.89
C GLY A 43 -37.09 -4.21 49.61
N PRO A 44 -37.73 -3.01 49.49
CA PRO A 44 -38.93 -2.65 48.72
C PRO A 44 -38.76 -1.46 47.72
N ASN A 45 -39.75 -1.31 46.85
CA ASN A 45 -39.98 -0.23 45.86
C ASN A 45 -40.27 1.13 46.53
N PRO A 46 -40.02 2.28 45.88
CA PRO A 46 -41.17 3.03 45.32
C PRO A 46 -40.92 3.87 44.04
N SER A 47 -41.98 3.93 43.22
CA SER A 47 -42.52 5.08 42.47
C SER A 47 -41.80 5.67 41.25
N GLU A 48 -42.51 5.58 40.12
CA GLU A 48 -42.53 6.47 38.95
C GLU A 48 -42.61 7.95 39.36
N PRO A 49 -42.08 8.91 38.56
CA PRO A 49 -42.94 9.54 37.54
C PRO A 49 -42.27 10.06 36.24
N ALA A 50 -43.09 10.03 35.18
CA ALA A 50 -43.35 11.07 34.15
C ALA A 50 -42.27 11.56 33.16
N GLU A 51 -42.64 11.47 31.87
CA GLU A 51 -42.14 12.24 30.72
C GLU A 51 -42.17 13.77 30.96
N PRO A 52 -41.37 14.53 30.20
CA PRO A 52 -41.78 15.87 29.81
C PRO A 52 -42.00 16.00 28.30
N THR A 53 -43.11 16.68 28.05
CA THR A 53 -43.73 17.17 26.83
C THR A 53 -42.87 18.12 26.02
N THR A 54 -43.19 18.15 24.73
CA THR A 54 -42.86 19.19 23.75
C THR A 54 -43.33 20.58 24.18
N SER A 55 -42.49 21.60 23.94
CA SER A 55 -42.94 22.98 23.74
C SER A 55 -42.02 23.72 22.79
N ALA A 56 -42.62 24.21 21.72
CA ALA A 56 -42.05 25.15 20.79
C ALA A 56 -41.79 26.50 21.50
N SER A 57 -40.67 27.15 21.18
CA SER A 57 -40.47 28.56 21.51
C SER A 57 -39.73 29.26 20.37
N THR A 58 -40.31 30.36 19.96
CA THR A 58 -40.03 31.20 18.80
C THR A 58 -38.77 32.06 18.99
N ALA A 59 -38.08 32.35 17.89
CA ALA A 59 -36.84 33.14 17.80
C ALA A 59 -36.90 34.57 18.39
N PRO A 60 -35.74 35.20 18.59
CA PRO A 60 -35.46 36.38 17.76
C PRO A 60 -34.02 36.45 17.19
N LYS A 61 -33.94 37.07 16.01
CA LYS A 61 -32.77 37.40 15.19
C LYS A 61 -32.01 38.62 15.73
N PRO A 62 -30.67 38.67 15.62
CA PRO A 62 -29.96 39.91 15.33
C PRO A 62 -29.02 39.72 14.12
N SER A 63 -29.30 40.39 13.00
CA SER A 63 -28.80 41.71 12.61
C SER A 63 -27.33 41.68 12.15
N ALA A 64 -27.16 41.91 10.85
CA ALA A 64 -25.91 41.89 10.12
C ALA A 64 -25.06 43.13 10.45
N SER A 65 -23.75 42.92 10.62
CA SER A 65 -22.76 43.99 10.58
C SER A 65 -21.74 43.66 9.50
N ALA A 66 -21.76 44.47 8.44
CA ALA A 66 -20.82 44.42 7.34
C ALA A 66 -19.46 44.98 7.75
N SER A 67 -18.39 44.33 7.29
CA SER A 67 -17.03 44.88 7.22
C SER A 67 -16.38 44.46 5.89
N PRO A 68 -15.46 45.27 5.34
CA PRO A 68 -15.28 45.44 3.92
C PRO A 68 -14.39 44.38 3.27
N SER A 69 -14.80 43.96 2.07
CA SER A 69 -14.11 43.00 1.21
C SER A 69 -12.89 43.64 0.54
N THR A 70 -11.70 43.12 0.79
CA THR A 70 -10.53 43.29 -0.09
C THR A 70 -10.62 42.28 -1.25
N PRO A 71 -10.27 42.67 -2.49
CA PRO A 71 -10.40 41.77 -3.63
C PRO A 71 -9.21 40.81 -3.66
N VAL A 72 -9.48 39.52 -3.43
CA VAL A 72 -8.51 38.44 -3.68
C VAL A 72 -8.63 38.05 -5.15
N SER A 73 -7.57 38.27 -5.91
CA SER A 73 -7.41 37.77 -7.28
C SER A 73 -7.57 36.25 -7.30
N THR A 74 -8.70 35.77 -7.84
CA THR A 74 -8.94 34.35 -8.10
C THR A 74 -8.22 33.94 -9.37
N THR A 75 -7.04 33.36 -9.21
CA THR A 75 -6.46 32.48 -10.23
C THR A 75 -7.20 31.13 -10.16
N PRO A 76 -7.71 30.58 -11.29
CA PRO A 76 -8.40 29.29 -11.26
C PRO A 76 -7.45 28.17 -10.81
N PRO A 77 -7.92 27.18 -10.02
CA PRO A 77 -7.11 26.01 -9.69
C PRO A 77 -6.77 25.23 -10.96
N PRO A 78 -5.54 24.70 -11.11
CA PRO A 78 -5.18 23.93 -12.28
C PRO A 78 -6.04 22.65 -12.34
N SER A 79 -6.62 22.40 -13.51
CA SER A 79 -7.42 21.20 -13.80
C SER A 79 -6.65 19.92 -13.47
N PRO A 80 -7.34 18.85 -13.04
CA PRO A 80 -6.69 17.59 -12.70
C PRO A 80 -5.92 17.03 -13.90
N SER A 81 -4.64 16.77 -13.66
CA SER A 81 -3.71 16.25 -14.64
C SER A 81 -4.19 14.88 -15.13
N LYS A 82 -4.48 14.78 -16.43
CA LYS A 82 -4.76 13.54 -17.15
C LYS A 82 -3.48 12.70 -17.22
N SER A 83 -3.09 12.02 -16.13
CA SER A 83 -2.01 11.02 -16.15
C SER A 83 -2.53 9.58 -16.23
N ALA A 84 -3.84 9.34 -16.09
CA ALA A 84 -4.47 8.02 -16.18
C ALA A 84 -4.32 7.31 -17.56
N GLY A 85 -3.63 7.92 -18.53
CA GLY A 85 -3.51 7.42 -19.90
C GLY A 85 -2.16 6.80 -20.29
N LYS A 86 -1.15 6.73 -19.40
CA LYS A 86 0.17 6.16 -19.76
C LYS A 86 0.42 4.72 -19.32
N ASP A 87 -0.43 4.15 -18.47
CA ASP A 87 -0.22 2.80 -17.91
C ASP A 87 -0.85 1.67 -18.74
N ALA A 88 -1.57 2.00 -19.81
CA ALA A 88 -2.25 1.04 -20.70
C ALA A 88 -1.30 0.19 -21.59
N LYS A 89 0.01 0.23 -21.36
CA LYS A 89 0.99 -0.56 -22.13
C LYS A 89 1.14 -2.01 -21.64
N HIS A 90 0.66 -2.33 -20.44
CA HIS A 90 0.80 -3.65 -19.85
C HIS A 90 -0.58 -4.33 -19.75
N GLY A 91 -0.66 -5.59 -20.18
CA GLY A 91 -1.92 -6.36 -20.17
C GLY A 91 -2.41 -6.74 -18.77
N PHE A 92 -1.61 -6.46 -17.74
CA PHE A 92 -1.78 -6.90 -16.37
C PHE A 92 -1.45 -5.79 -15.35
N PRO A 93 -2.08 -5.79 -14.16
CA PRO A 93 -1.73 -4.93 -13.04
C PRO A 93 -0.23 -4.92 -12.73
N ALA A 94 0.33 -3.75 -12.37
CA ALA A 94 1.67 -3.70 -11.81
C ALA A 94 1.68 -4.46 -10.47
N PHE A 95 2.72 -5.24 -10.21
CA PHE A 95 2.79 -6.00 -8.95
C PHE A 95 4.18 -5.97 -8.33
N GLY A 96 4.19 -6.26 -7.04
CA GLY A 96 5.37 -6.32 -6.18
C GLY A 96 5.12 -7.19 -4.96
N ALA A 97 5.96 -7.02 -3.94
CA ALA A 97 5.74 -7.59 -2.63
C ALA A 97 6.34 -6.70 -1.55
N TYR A 98 5.75 -6.75 -0.36
CA TYR A 98 6.45 -6.34 0.85
C TYR A 98 7.35 -7.48 1.32
N LEU A 99 8.66 -7.23 1.34
CA LEU A 99 9.68 -8.25 1.65
C LEU A 99 10.55 -7.90 2.85
N ASP A 100 10.61 -6.63 3.23
CA ASP A 100 11.30 -6.06 4.39
C ASP A 100 11.08 -4.54 4.38
N TYR A 101 11.21 -3.89 5.53
CA TYR A 101 11.17 -2.43 5.58
C TYR A 101 12.47 -1.77 5.08
N GLY A 102 13.61 -2.47 5.15
CA GLY A 102 14.93 -1.92 4.88
C GLY A 102 15.56 -2.34 3.53
N PRO A 103 16.89 -2.15 3.38
CA PRO A 103 17.64 -2.54 2.17
C PRO A 103 17.55 -4.03 1.82
N GLN A 104 17.23 -4.89 2.79
CA GLN A 104 16.98 -6.30 2.55
C GLN A 104 15.76 -6.53 1.65
N GLY A 105 14.75 -5.67 1.74
CA GLY A 105 13.55 -5.74 0.89
C GLY A 105 13.91 -5.55 -0.58
N VAL A 106 14.75 -4.56 -0.88
CA VAL A 106 15.28 -4.32 -2.24
C VAL A 106 16.08 -5.53 -2.75
N THR A 107 16.90 -6.14 -1.90
CA THR A 107 17.69 -7.33 -2.27
C THR A 107 16.78 -8.54 -2.53
N ARG A 108 15.73 -8.69 -1.73
CA ARG A 108 14.74 -9.76 -1.85
C ARG A 108 13.86 -9.60 -3.09
N MET A 109 13.60 -8.37 -3.56
CA MET A 109 12.84 -8.16 -4.81
C MET A 109 13.46 -8.88 -6.00
N THR A 110 14.79 -8.83 -6.16
CA THR A 110 15.49 -9.56 -7.23
C THR A 110 15.32 -11.08 -7.07
N LYS A 111 15.45 -11.59 -5.85
CA LYS A 111 15.31 -13.02 -5.57
C LYS A 111 13.88 -13.53 -5.80
N LEU A 112 12.88 -12.73 -5.45
CA LEU A 112 11.48 -13.02 -5.76
C LEU A 112 11.24 -13.04 -7.27
N ALA A 113 11.83 -12.10 -8.02
CA ALA A 113 11.78 -12.07 -9.48
C ALA A 113 12.31 -13.37 -10.09
N ASP A 114 13.47 -13.81 -9.63
CA ASP A 114 14.12 -15.05 -10.07
C ASP A 114 13.27 -16.28 -9.72
N TRP A 115 12.72 -16.32 -8.50
CA TRP A 115 11.81 -17.40 -8.09
C TRP A 115 10.56 -17.46 -8.99
N LEU A 116 10.05 -16.31 -9.43
CA LEU A 116 8.96 -16.15 -10.41
C LEU A 116 9.45 -16.27 -11.88
N GLY A 117 10.60 -16.88 -12.15
CA GLY A 117 11.07 -17.13 -13.51
C GLY A 117 11.40 -15.86 -14.30
N GLY A 118 11.90 -14.84 -13.60
CA GLY A 118 12.27 -13.54 -14.15
C GLY A 118 11.08 -12.63 -14.42
N ALA A 119 10.05 -12.68 -13.57
CA ALA A 119 8.89 -11.81 -13.69
C ALA A 119 9.26 -10.33 -13.42
N ASP A 120 8.60 -9.41 -14.12
CA ASP A 120 8.90 -7.97 -14.01
C ASP A 120 8.16 -7.34 -12.82
N LEU A 121 8.78 -7.37 -11.64
CA LEU A 121 8.23 -6.70 -10.47
C LEU A 121 8.41 -5.18 -10.62
N ARG A 122 7.29 -4.49 -10.85
CA ARG A 122 7.25 -3.05 -11.06
C ARG A 122 6.92 -2.27 -9.80
N VAL A 123 6.46 -2.90 -8.72
CA VAL A 123 6.07 -2.19 -7.49
C VAL A 123 7.06 -2.50 -6.37
N GLY A 124 7.70 -1.46 -5.83
CA GLY A 124 8.49 -1.54 -4.60
C GLY A 124 7.67 -0.96 -3.46
N HIS A 125 7.46 -1.75 -2.41
CA HIS A 125 6.60 -1.38 -1.29
C HIS A 125 7.30 -1.55 0.06
N THR A 126 7.13 -0.53 0.91
CA THR A 126 7.72 -0.49 2.24
C THR A 126 6.95 0.44 3.18
N TYR A 127 7.35 0.45 4.46
CA TYR A 127 6.69 1.21 5.54
C TYR A 127 7.69 2.14 6.20
N LEU A 128 7.24 3.32 6.60
CA LEU A 128 7.95 4.10 7.59
C LEU A 128 7.64 3.59 9.01
N PRO A 129 8.64 3.45 9.89
CA PRO A 129 8.39 3.18 11.29
C PRO A 129 7.60 4.32 11.93
N GLY A 130 6.55 3.96 12.67
CA GLY A 130 5.64 4.91 13.32
C GLY A 130 5.88 5.11 14.80
N ASP A 131 7.01 4.68 15.36
CA ASP A 131 7.35 4.82 16.79
C ASP A 131 7.61 6.27 17.19
N ARG A 132 8.22 7.08 16.30
CA ARG A 132 8.56 8.49 16.55
C ARG A 132 8.46 9.34 15.29
N TRP A 133 8.19 10.63 15.45
CA TRP A 133 8.09 11.57 14.33
C TRP A 133 9.28 11.56 13.39
N SER A 134 10.52 11.50 13.90
CA SER A 134 11.72 11.51 13.05
C SER A 134 11.77 10.34 12.07
N ASN A 135 11.12 9.21 12.39
CA ASN A 135 11.04 8.06 11.50
C ASN A 135 9.93 8.24 10.45
N ILE A 136 8.78 8.83 10.83
CA ILE A 136 7.70 9.22 9.91
C ILE A 136 8.15 10.30 8.93
N GLU A 137 9.06 11.18 9.33
CA GLU A 137 9.70 12.13 8.43
C GLU A 137 10.60 11.43 7.38
N GLY A 138 10.80 10.12 7.46
CA GLY A 138 11.72 9.36 6.62
C GLY A 138 13.16 9.60 7.05
N ALA A 139 13.51 9.17 8.28
CA ALA A 139 14.85 9.33 8.85
C ALA A 139 15.96 9.03 7.81
N PRO A 140 17.08 9.78 7.80
CA PRO A 140 18.09 9.66 6.75
C PRO A 140 18.52 8.21 6.50
N SER A 141 18.76 7.88 5.23
CA SER A 141 19.14 6.56 4.69
C SER A 141 18.04 5.49 4.60
N PHE A 142 16.91 5.64 5.30
CA PHE A 142 15.85 4.64 5.28
C PHE A 142 15.29 4.40 3.87
N LEU A 143 15.07 5.50 3.14
CA LEU A 143 14.45 5.49 1.83
C LEU A 143 15.46 5.38 0.67
N ASP A 144 16.77 5.53 0.93
CA ASP A 144 17.79 5.63 -0.12
C ASP A 144 17.82 4.41 -1.04
N SER A 145 17.74 3.21 -0.45
CA SER A 145 17.79 1.95 -1.20
C SER A 145 16.57 1.79 -2.10
N TRP A 146 15.38 2.10 -1.59
CA TRP A 146 14.14 2.04 -2.36
C TRP A 146 14.08 3.15 -3.42
N ALA A 147 14.52 4.35 -3.09
CA ALA A 147 14.61 5.45 -4.04
C ALA A 147 15.58 5.11 -5.18
N LYS A 148 16.74 4.51 -4.86
CA LYS A 148 17.68 4.00 -5.87
C LYS A 148 17.03 2.93 -6.74
N TRP A 149 16.30 1.99 -6.15
CA TRP A 149 15.58 0.95 -6.90
C TRP A 149 14.52 1.54 -7.84
N ARG A 150 13.73 2.50 -7.36
CA ARG A 150 12.69 3.18 -8.16
C ARG A 150 13.28 3.91 -9.36
N ARG A 151 14.40 4.62 -9.18
CA ARG A 151 15.04 5.43 -10.23
C ARG A 151 15.75 4.63 -11.32
N GLN A 152 15.89 3.32 -11.18
CA GLN A 152 16.53 2.49 -12.21
C GLN A 152 15.66 2.34 -13.47
N ARG A 153 14.34 2.51 -13.37
CA ARG A 153 13.41 2.40 -14.50
C ARG A 153 12.21 3.31 -14.27
N ASP A 154 11.75 4.01 -15.31
CA ASP A 154 10.64 4.97 -15.20
C ASP A 154 9.28 4.32 -14.96
N ASP A 155 9.10 3.06 -15.34
CA ASP A 155 7.83 2.31 -15.25
C ASP A 155 7.61 1.58 -13.91
N ARG A 156 8.55 1.71 -12.97
CA ARG A 156 8.37 1.24 -11.59
C ARG A 156 7.43 2.16 -10.81
N LEU A 157 6.88 1.65 -9.72
CA LEU A 157 6.14 2.40 -8.72
C LEU A 157 6.85 2.24 -7.38
N PHE A 158 7.01 3.34 -6.65
CA PHE A 158 7.40 3.29 -5.25
C PHE A 158 6.18 3.58 -4.40
N VAL A 159 5.81 2.62 -3.55
CA VAL A 159 4.66 2.66 -2.66
C VAL A 159 5.17 2.71 -1.23
N LEU A 160 4.74 3.71 -0.48
CA LEU A 160 5.21 3.97 0.88
C LEU A 160 4.04 4.09 1.84
N ASN A 161 3.94 3.19 2.80
CA ASN A 161 3.00 3.30 3.91
C ASN A 161 3.53 4.31 4.92
N VAL A 162 2.71 5.33 5.23
CA VAL A 162 3.08 6.47 6.08
C VAL A 162 2.08 6.60 7.24
N PRO A 163 2.52 6.40 8.49
CA PRO A 163 1.66 6.63 9.66
C PRO A 163 1.22 8.10 9.74
N MET A 164 0.00 8.36 10.18
CA MET A 164 -0.43 9.75 10.43
C MET A 164 -0.03 10.25 11.83
N LEU A 165 0.32 9.35 12.75
CA LEU A 165 0.71 9.69 14.12
C LEU A 165 1.89 8.80 14.54
N GLU A 166 2.76 9.34 15.39
CA GLU A 166 3.77 8.53 16.09
C GLU A 166 3.13 7.64 17.16
N ARG A 167 3.95 6.79 17.81
CA ARG A 167 3.48 5.75 18.73
C ARG A 167 2.42 4.88 18.08
N ASN A 168 2.59 4.59 16.78
CA ASN A 168 1.51 4.12 15.93
C ASN A 168 0.94 2.76 16.37
N GLU A 169 1.72 1.94 17.07
CA GLU A 169 1.32 0.60 17.51
C GLU A 169 1.39 0.43 19.04
N GLU A 170 1.47 1.52 19.81
CA GLU A 170 1.64 1.46 21.28
C GLU A 170 0.34 1.23 22.06
N GLY A 171 -0.79 0.96 21.39
CA GLY A 171 -2.07 0.74 22.08
C GLY A 171 -2.64 1.99 22.75
N VAL A 172 -2.47 3.16 22.13
CA VAL A 172 -2.94 4.46 22.64
C VAL A 172 -4.47 4.46 22.81
N SER A 173 -4.97 4.98 23.94
CA SER A 173 -6.40 5.01 24.27
C SER A 173 -7.22 5.89 23.32
N ASP A 174 -8.53 5.63 23.18
CA ASP A 174 -9.42 6.42 22.32
C ASP A 174 -9.50 7.90 22.74
N TRP A 175 -9.46 8.21 24.04
CA TRP A 175 -9.47 9.60 24.48
C TRP A 175 -8.23 10.35 23.98
N GLU A 176 -7.07 9.69 24.06
CA GLU A 176 -5.80 10.27 23.62
C GLU A 176 -5.73 10.35 22.09
N VAL A 177 -6.15 9.30 21.36
CA VAL A 177 -6.27 9.34 19.90
C VAL A 177 -7.18 10.48 19.45
N ARG A 178 -8.35 10.65 20.07
CA ARG A 178 -9.25 11.79 19.78
C ARG A 178 -8.53 13.13 19.92
N ALA A 179 -7.78 13.32 21.01
CA ALA A 179 -7.03 14.54 21.23
C ALA A 179 -5.94 14.75 20.17
N LEU A 180 -5.19 13.69 19.82
CA LEU A 180 -4.15 13.71 18.79
C LEU A 180 -4.73 14.01 17.40
N LEU A 181 -5.84 13.38 17.00
CA LEU A 181 -6.51 13.67 15.74
C LEU A 181 -6.97 15.12 15.66
N ARG A 182 -7.47 15.70 16.76
CA ARG A 182 -7.89 17.11 16.80
C ARG A 182 -6.71 18.08 16.70
N ARG A 183 -5.57 17.74 17.29
CA ARG A 183 -4.31 18.48 17.13
C ARG A 183 -3.81 18.42 15.69
N GLY A 184 -3.80 17.23 15.09
CA GLY A 184 -3.50 17.07 13.67
C GLY A 184 -4.46 17.87 12.77
N ALA A 185 -5.75 17.84 13.07
CA ALA A 185 -6.76 18.64 12.38
C ALA A 185 -6.63 20.16 12.61
N ALA A 186 -5.87 20.59 13.63
CA ALA A 186 -5.50 21.98 13.88
C ALA A 186 -4.19 22.38 13.17
N GLY A 187 -3.44 21.43 12.62
CA GLY A 187 -2.20 21.64 11.89
C GLY A 187 -0.92 21.46 12.71
N ASP A 188 -1.03 20.98 13.96
CA ASP A 188 0.12 20.83 14.87
C ASP A 188 1.25 19.94 14.31
N PHE A 189 0.94 19.07 13.36
CA PHE A 189 1.86 18.06 12.83
C PHE A 189 2.20 18.25 11.34
N ASP A 190 1.71 19.33 10.70
CA ASP A 190 1.88 19.56 9.24
C ASP A 190 3.36 19.51 8.80
N GLU A 191 4.26 20.06 9.62
CA GLU A 191 5.69 20.19 9.28
C GLU A 191 6.39 18.82 9.15
N HIS A 192 5.96 17.80 9.89
CA HIS A 192 6.54 16.44 9.78
C HIS A 192 6.30 15.85 8.38
N PHE A 193 5.10 16.07 7.83
CA PHE A 193 4.75 15.56 6.51
C PHE A 193 5.34 16.40 5.38
N LYS A 194 5.45 17.72 5.59
CA LYS A 194 6.22 18.58 4.67
C LYS A 194 7.69 18.14 4.61
N THR A 195 8.29 17.84 5.76
CA THR A 195 9.67 17.31 5.84
C THR A 195 9.81 15.99 5.07
N LEU A 196 8.88 15.05 5.24
CA LEU A 196 8.87 13.81 4.46
C LEU A 196 8.79 14.08 2.95
N ALA A 197 7.88 14.98 2.54
CA ALA A 197 7.70 15.34 1.14
C ALA A 197 8.96 15.97 0.52
N GLU A 198 9.63 16.88 1.23
CA GLU A 198 10.91 17.46 0.82
C GLU A 198 11.97 16.37 0.63
N ARG A 199 12.09 15.44 1.59
CA ARG A 199 13.04 14.32 1.49
C ARG A 199 12.76 13.42 0.29
N LEU A 200 11.50 13.08 0.01
CA LEU A 200 11.13 12.27 -1.16
C LEU A 200 11.48 12.97 -2.48
N VAL A 201 11.25 14.28 -2.58
CA VAL A 201 11.64 15.09 -3.75
C VAL A 201 13.17 15.16 -3.89
N ASP A 202 13.90 15.34 -2.79
CA ASP A 202 15.36 15.38 -2.79
C ASP A 202 15.99 14.05 -3.20
N LEU A 203 15.38 12.94 -2.77
CA LEU A 203 15.70 11.59 -3.20
C LEU A 203 15.30 11.30 -4.67
N LYS A 204 14.75 12.27 -5.39
CA LYS A 204 14.32 12.16 -6.79
C LYS A 204 13.31 11.03 -7.00
N VAL A 205 12.40 10.85 -6.04
CA VAL A 205 11.20 10.01 -6.15
C VAL A 205 9.93 10.84 -5.92
N PRO A 206 9.74 11.93 -6.69
CA PRO A 206 8.64 12.87 -6.46
C PRO A 206 7.26 12.26 -6.77
N ASP A 207 7.21 11.09 -7.40
CA ASP A 207 6.00 10.40 -7.85
C ASP A 207 5.63 9.21 -6.97
N THR A 208 6.14 9.18 -5.73
CA THR A 208 5.81 8.17 -4.72
C THR A 208 4.29 8.08 -4.50
N VAL A 209 3.77 6.85 -4.46
CA VAL A 209 2.42 6.55 -4.00
C VAL A 209 2.47 6.45 -2.48
N VAL A 210 1.74 7.34 -1.80
CA VAL A 210 1.72 7.44 -0.35
C VAL A 210 0.44 6.76 0.16
N VAL A 211 0.60 5.60 0.80
CA VAL A 211 -0.47 4.92 1.53
C VAL A 211 -0.52 5.52 2.92
N LEU A 212 -1.24 6.63 3.04
CA LEU A 212 -1.33 7.38 4.28
C LEU A 212 -2.29 6.66 5.23
N GLY A 213 -1.96 6.56 6.53
CA GLY A 213 -2.91 6.11 7.56
C GLY A 213 -3.72 4.85 7.23
N TRP A 214 -3.07 3.80 6.71
CA TRP A 214 -3.70 2.56 6.26
C TRP A 214 -4.51 1.88 7.37
N GLU A 215 -5.47 1.04 7.00
CA GLU A 215 -6.33 0.26 7.92
C GLU A 215 -7.00 1.11 9.01
N MET A 216 -7.33 2.36 8.67
CA MET A 216 -7.89 3.32 9.63
C MET A 216 -9.22 2.88 10.23
N ASN A 217 -9.94 1.96 9.59
CA ASN A 217 -11.22 1.43 10.06
C ASN A 217 -11.10 0.42 11.20
N GLY A 218 -9.88 -0.03 11.52
CA GLY A 218 -9.61 -0.90 12.66
C GLY A 218 -9.30 -0.16 13.96
N VAL A 219 -8.70 -0.91 14.91
CA VAL A 219 -8.34 -0.40 16.25
C VAL A 219 -6.84 -0.43 16.53
N THR A 220 -6.06 -1.10 15.70
CA THR A 220 -4.63 -1.38 15.91
C THR A 220 -3.79 -0.11 16.00
N TYR A 221 -4.02 0.80 15.04
CA TYR A 221 -3.15 1.94 14.85
C TYR A 221 -3.59 3.16 15.65
N THR A 222 -2.65 3.98 16.09
CA THR A 222 -2.93 5.28 16.72
C THR A 222 -3.58 6.24 15.73
N HIS A 223 -3.35 6.09 14.42
CA HIS A 223 -4.00 6.88 13.36
C HIS A 223 -5.41 6.42 12.98
N ARG A 224 -6.01 5.46 13.69
CA ARG A 224 -7.36 4.96 13.41
C ARG A 224 -8.39 6.11 13.34
N CYS A 225 -9.39 5.92 12.48
CA CYS A 225 -10.40 6.92 12.15
C CYS A 225 -11.45 7.09 13.24
N GLY A 226 -12.00 5.97 13.74
CA GLY A 226 -12.64 5.99 15.05
C GLY A 226 -11.54 6.28 16.07
N PRO A 227 -11.68 7.26 16.98
CA PRO A 227 -12.92 7.69 17.60
C PRO A 227 -13.47 9.06 17.12
N ASP A 228 -12.80 9.75 16.20
CA ASP A 228 -13.21 11.08 15.72
C ASP A 228 -13.07 11.20 14.18
N PRO A 229 -13.99 10.61 13.40
CA PRO A 229 -13.90 10.61 11.94
C PRO A 229 -13.85 12.01 11.31
N ALA A 230 -14.47 13.00 11.94
CA ALA A 230 -14.44 14.38 11.46
C ALA A 230 -13.04 14.99 11.60
N ALA A 231 -12.39 14.82 12.77
CA ALA A 231 -11.01 15.24 12.96
C ALA A 231 -10.05 14.45 12.07
N TRP A 232 -10.26 13.13 11.92
CA TRP A 232 -9.45 12.28 11.04
C TRP A 232 -9.44 12.78 9.59
N LYS A 233 -10.62 13.06 9.01
CA LYS A 233 -10.73 13.56 7.62
C LYS A 233 -10.07 14.91 7.44
N LYS A 234 -10.23 15.80 8.42
CA LYS A 234 -9.57 17.12 8.41
C LYS A 234 -8.06 16.99 8.53
N TYR A 235 -7.58 16.07 9.36
CA TYR A 235 -6.14 15.82 9.52
C TYR A 235 -5.53 15.20 8.25
N TRP A 236 -6.18 14.21 7.64
CA TRP A 236 -5.76 13.66 6.34
C TRP A 236 -5.61 14.76 5.29
N THR A 237 -6.62 15.63 5.18
CA THR A 237 -6.61 16.78 4.26
C THR A 237 -5.44 17.72 4.53
N ARG A 238 -5.10 17.95 5.81
CA ARG A 238 -3.97 18.79 6.23
C ARG A 238 -2.63 18.19 5.81
N ILE A 239 -2.43 16.90 6.05
CA ILE A 239 -1.23 16.16 5.62
C ILE A 239 -1.04 16.26 4.10
N VAL A 240 -2.08 15.91 3.33
CA VAL A 240 -2.04 15.97 1.87
C VAL A 240 -1.73 17.38 1.38
N THR A 241 -2.32 18.41 1.99
CA THR A 241 -2.05 19.81 1.66
C THR A 241 -0.60 20.19 1.94
N ALA A 242 -0.06 19.82 3.11
CA ALA A 242 1.32 20.10 3.48
C ALA A 242 2.31 19.44 2.51
N MET A 243 2.12 18.15 2.21
CA MET A 243 2.96 17.43 1.25
C MET A 243 2.86 18.01 -0.16
N ARG A 244 1.66 18.37 -0.62
CA ARG A 244 1.46 18.97 -1.95
C ARG A 244 2.02 20.39 -2.08
N SER A 245 2.31 21.07 -0.97
CA SER A 245 2.95 22.40 -0.98
C SER A 245 4.42 22.38 -1.40
N VAL A 246 5.07 21.20 -1.34
CA VAL A 246 6.49 21.04 -1.68
C VAL A 246 6.69 21.11 -3.21
N PRO A 247 7.52 22.03 -3.73
CA PRO A 247 7.76 22.13 -5.16
C PRO A 247 8.33 20.85 -5.77
N GLY A 248 7.85 20.49 -6.96
CA GLY A 248 8.34 19.33 -7.71
C GLY A 248 7.70 17.99 -7.33
N GLN A 249 6.90 17.95 -6.25
CA GLN A 249 6.14 16.76 -5.89
C GLN A 249 5.08 16.40 -6.94
N LYS A 250 4.84 15.11 -7.11
CA LYS A 250 3.81 14.48 -7.96
C LYS A 250 3.21 13.27 -7.25
N PHE A 251 3.10 13.32 -5.92
CA PHE A 251 2.62 12.21 -5.12
C PHE A 251 1.18 11.86 -5.46
N ARG A 252 0.85 10.58 -5.30
CA ARG A 252 -0.54 10.10 -5.30
C ARG A 252 -0.85 9.55 -3.92
N PHE A 253 -2.01 9.91 -3.38
CA PHE A 253 -2.46 9.48 -2.06
C PHE A 253 -3.44 8.32 -2.18
N ASP A 254 -3.08 7.20 -1.57
CA ASP A 254 -3.86 5.98 -1.56
C ASP A 254 -4.63 5.83 -0.24
N PHE A 255 -5.95 5.85 -0.32
CA PHE A 255 -6.84 5.66 0.82
C PHE A 255 -7.16 4.17 0.95
N THR A 256 -6.54 3.53 1.95
CA THR A 256 -6.49 2.06 2.06
C THR A 256 -7.05 1.58 3.40
N PRO A 257 -8.32 1.19 3.48
CA PRO A 257 -8.90 0.51 4.64
C PRO A 257 -8.57 -0.98 4.66
N SER A 258 -8.75 -1.63 5.81
CA SER A 258 -8.87 -3.10 5.88
C SER A 258 -10.19 -3.55 5.25
N ARG A 259 -10.18 -4.70 4.58
CA ARG A 259 -11.39 -5.32 4.02
C ARG A 259 -12.47 -5.54 5.08
N GLY A 260 -13.70 -5.15 4.73
CA GLY A 260 -14.88 -5.30 5.58
C GLY A 260 -15.10 -4.08 6.46
N ARG A 261 -16.06 -4.20 7.41
CA ARG A 261 -16.35 -3.09 8.33
C ARG A 261 -15.17 -2.85 9.28
N ASP A 262 -14.60 -3.92 9.84
CA ASP A 262 -13.77 -3.85 11.05
C ASP A 262 -14.50 -3.08 12.18
N ALA A 263 -13.91 -2.05 12.79
CA ALA A 263 -14.52 -1.30 13.88
C ALA A 263 -15.49 -0.21 13.40
N VAL A 264 -15.20 0.45 12.27
CA VAL A 264 -16.06 1.51 11.70
C VAL A 264 -16.20 1.37 10.17
N PRO A 265 -17.35 1.65 9.56
CA PRO A 265 -17.47 1.70 8.10
C PRO A 265 -16.41 2.59 7.46
N TRP A 266 -15.48 2.02 6.69
CA TRP A 266 -14.36 2.80 6.14
C TRP A 266 -14.81 3.96 5.26
N THR A 267 -15.99 3.87 4.63
CA THR A 267 -16.56 4.96 3.82
C THR A 267 -16.85 6.21 4.64
N GLU A 268 -17.12 6.10 5.94
CA GLU A 268 -17.35 7.27 6.82
C GLU A 268 -16.06 8.08 7.04
N CYS A 269 -14.92 7.41 6.86
CA CYS A 269 -13.59 7.98 6.96
C CYS A 269 -13.12 8.59 5.63
N TYR A 270 -13.79 8.39 4.50
CA TYR A 270 -13.32 8.92 3.22
C TYR A 270 -13.18 10.46 3.25
N PRO A 271 -11.98 11.03 3.04
CA PRO A 271 -11.73 12.46 3.22
C PRO A 271 -12.14 13.32 2.02
N GLY A 272 -12.46 12.71 0.88
CA GLY A 272 -12.99 13.37 -0.32
C GLY A 272 -12.09 13.25 -1.55
N ASP A 273 -12.69 13.45 -2.73
CA ASP A 273 -12.06 13.21 -4.03
C ASP A 273 -10.86 14.11 -4.32
N ASP A 274 -10.79 15.29 -3.72
CA ASP A 274 -9.73 16.26 -3.96
C ASP A 274 -8.39 15.83 -3.34
N VAL A 275 -8.42 15.00 -2.29
CA VAL A 275 -7.25 14.60 -1.50
C VAL A 275 -6.97 13.10 -1.54
N VAL A 276 -7.72 12.35 -2.35
CA VAL A 276 -7.51 10.92 -2.60
C VAL A 276 -7.31 10.70 -4.09
N ASP A 277 -6.23 10.04 -4.46
CA ASP A 277 -5.90 9.72 -5.85
C ASP A 277 -6.23 8.26 -6.20
N ILE A 278 -6.18 7.35 -5.21
CA ILE A 278 -6.39 5.90 -5.36
C ILE A 278 -7.25 5.40 -4.19
N VAL A 279 -8.16 4.46 -4.45
CA VAL A 279 -8.94 3.77 -3.41
C VAL A 279 -8.38 2.35 -3.25
N GLY A 280 -7.48 2.18 -2.29
CA GLY A 280 -6.88 0.90 -1.95
C GLY A 280 -7.78 0.04 -1.06
N MET A 281 -7.27 -1.16 -0.75
CA MET A 281 -7.77 -2.00 0.33
C MET A 281 -6.70 -3.01 0.73
N ASP A 282 -6.52 -3.21 2.03
CA ASP A 282 -5.72 -4.31 2.56
C ASP A 282 -6.62 -5.53 2.78
N SER A 283 -6.25 -6.68 2.21
CA SER A 283 -7.10 -7.87 2.19
C SER A 283 -6.31 -9.15 2.42
N TYR A 284 -6.52 -9.74 3.61
CA TYR A 284 -5.98 -11.04 3.98
C TYR A 284 -7.04 -12.13 3.95
N ASP A 285 -6.62 -13.39 3.78
CA ASP A 285 -7.52 -14.54 3.79
C ASP A 285 -8.04 -14.87 5.21
N GLN A 286 -9.09 -14.15 5.61
CA GLN A 286 -9.67 -14.18 6.96
C GLN A 286 -11.11 -13.64 6.98
N PRO A 287 -11.88 -13.84 8.07
CA PRO A 287 -11.63 -14.77 9.17
C PRO A 287 -11.61 -16.23 8.70
N GLU A 288 -11.25 -17.13 9.62
CA GLU A 288 -11.27 -18.58 9.38
C GLU A 288 -12.65 -19.04 8.88
N GLY A 289 -12.66 -19.92 7.88
CA GLY A 289 -13.87 -20.49 7.28
C GLY A 289 -14.56 -19.60 6.25
N ARG A 290 -14.17 -18.32 6.11
CA ARG A 290 -14.81 -17.41 5.15
C ARG A 290 -14.27 -17.63 3.73
N SER A 291 -15.16 -17.99 2.81
CA SER A 291 -14.84 -18.16 1.39
C SER A 291 -14.51 -16.83 0.71
N PHE A 292 -13.77 -16.86 -0.41
CA PHE A 292 -13.47 -15.66 -1.19
C PHE A 292 -14.75 -14.94 -1.67
N SER A 293 -15.79 -15.68 -2.07
CA SER A 293 -17.07 -15.09 -2.48
C SER A 293 -17.76 -14.31 -1.35
N GLU A 294 -17.65 -14.77 -0.11
CA GLU A 294 -18.14 -14.03 1.05
C GLU A 294 -17.28 -12.79 1.32
N GLN A 295 -15.96 -12.87 1.16
CA GLN A 295 -15.05 -11.71 1.28
C GLN A 295 -15.32 -10.64 0.21
N VAL A 296 -15.81 -11.05 -0.97
CA VAL A 296 -16.24 -10.13 -2.04
C VAL A 296 -17.56 -9.44 -1.68
N SER A 297 -18.55 -10.22 -1.26
CA SER A 297 -19.94 -9.78 -1.11
C SER A 297 -20.28 -9.19 0.27
N GLU A 298 -19.41 -9.35 1.26
CA GLU A 298 -19.67 -8.80 2.60
C GLU A 298 -19.79 -7.27 2.58
N PRO A 299 -20.53 -6.68 3.55
CA PRO A 299 -20.54 -5.24 3.72
C PRO A 299 -19.13 -4.68 3.85
N TYR A 300 -18.83 -3.64 3.05
CA TYR A 300 -17.51 -3.01 3.02
C TYR A 300 -16.37 -3.93 2.53
N GLY A 301 -16.70 -5.06 1.90
CA GLY A 301 -15.78 -6.03 1.29
C GLY A 301 -15.28 -5.61 -0.11
N LEU A 302 -14.67 -6.56 -0.85
CA LEU A 302 -13.97 -6.27 -2.11
C LEU A 302 -14.88 -5.61 -3.15
N GLN A 303 -16.11 -6.10 -3.32
CA GLN A 303 -17.04 -5.49 -4.29
C GLN A 303 -17.36 -4.05 -3.91
N LYS A 304 -17.53 -3.77 -2.61
CA LYS A 304 -17.84 -2.41 -2.15
C LYS A 304 -16.72 -1.43 -2.45
N GLN A 305 -15.45 -1.83 -2.35
CA GLN A 305 -14.32 -1.00 -2.78
C GLN A 305 -14.38 -0.69 -4.28
N VAL A 306 -14.58 -1.71 -5.12
CA VAL A 306 -14.66 -1.53 -6.58
C VAL A 306 -15.78 -0.55 -6.95
N ASP A 307 -16.97 -0.75 -6.38
CA ASP A 307 -18.13 0.09 -6.66
C ASP A 307 -17.91 1.54 -6.19
N PHE A 308 -17.34 1.70 -4.99
CA PHE A 308 -17.02 3.02 -4.44
C PHE A 308 -15.96 3.74 -5.28
N ALA A 309 -14.87 3.07 -5.64
CA ALA A 309 -13.83 3.64 -6.49
C ALA A 309 -14.40 4.06 -7.86
N LYS A 310 -15.30 3.26 -8.44
CA LYS A 310 -16.01 3.59 -9.68
C LYS A 310 -16.91 4.83 -9.53
N GLU A 311 -17.67 4.92 -8.45
CA GLU A 311 -18.52 6.08 -8.12
C GLU A 311 -17.68 7.37 -8.04
N HIS A 312 -16.53 7.28 -7.37
CA HIS A 312 -15.59 8.37 -7.17
C HIS A 312 -14.59 8.57 -8.34
N LYS A 313 -14.70 7.75 -9.40
CA LYS A 313 -13.83 7.78 -10.60
C LYS A 313 -12.34 7.66 -10.26
N LYS A 314 -12.01 6.81 -9.29
CA LYS A 314 -10.65 6.52 -8.83
C LYS A 314 -10.22 5.12 -9.27
N PRO A 315 -8.92 4.90 -9.57
CA PRO A 315 -8.38 3.56 -9.68
C PRO A 315 -8.39 2.83 -8.32
N ILE A 316 -8.29 1.50 -8.36
CA ILE A 316 -8.14 0.66 -7.16
C ILE A 316 -6.71 0.13 -7.03
N SER A 317 -6.31 -0.17 -5.81
CA SER A 317 -5.06 -0.87 -5.47
C SER A 317 -5.29 -1.92 -4.37
N TYR A 318 -4.30 -2.81 -4.21
CA TYR A 318 -4.21 -3.71 -3.07
C TYR A 318 -2.80 -3.62 -2.48
N PRO A 319 -2.52 -2.61 -1.62
CA PRO A 319 -1.20 -2.39 -1.04
C PRO A 319 -0.77 -3.53 -0.12
N GLU A 320 -1.72 -4.21 0.51
CA GLU A 320 -1.45 -5.47 1.19
C GLU A 320 -2.48 -6.52 0.85
N TRP A 321 -1.98 -7.71 0.52
CA TRP A 321 -2.80 -8.91 0.52
C TRP A 321 -1.96 -10.15 0.77
N GLY A 322 -2.60 -11.21 1.24
CA GLY A 322 -1.91 -12.48 1.49
C GLY A 322 -2.80 -13.50 2.18
N LEU A 323 -2.21 -14.64 2.49
CA LEU A 323 -2.87 -15.66 3.31
C LEU A 323 -2.96 -15.21 4.76
N PHE A 324 -3.80 -15.86 5.57
CA PHE A 324 -3.78 -15.63 7.00
C PHE A 324 -4.44 -16.79 7.75
N ARG A 325 -5.66 -16.58 8.27
CA ARG A 325 -6.32 -17.50 9.21
C ARG A 325 -6.87 -18.76 8.53
N ASN A 326 -7.05 -18.74 7.22
CA ASN A 326 -7.43 -19.90 6.43
C ASN A 326 -6.22 -20.76 5.99
N GLY A 327 -4.99 -20.40 6.39
CA GLY A 327 -3.76 -21.16 6.13
C GLY A 327 -3.38 -21.24 4.65
N ASP A 328 -2.76 -22.36 4.26
CA ASP A 328 -2.32 -22.65 2.89
C ASP A 328 -3.52 -22.82 1.92
N ASN A 329 -4.05 -21.68 1.45
CA ASN A 329 -5.28 -21.60 0.67
C ASN A 329 -5.01 -21.29 -0.83
N PRO A 330 -4.88 -22.31 -1.69
CA PRO A 330 -4.67 -22.11 -3.13
C PRO A 330 -5.88 -21.50 -3.85
N GLU A 331 -7.10 -21.59 -3.29
CA GLU A 331 -8.29 -20.99 -3.91
C GLU A 331 -8.32 -19.48 -3.70
N TYR A 332 -8.06 -19.00 -2.48
CA TYR A 332 -7.93 -17.58 -2.21
C TYR A 332 -6.87 -16.94 -3.11
N MET A 333 -5.69 -17.55 -3.19
CA MET A 333 -4.57 -17.06 -4.01
C MET A 333 -4.97 -16.89 -5.49
N ARG A 334 -5.62 -17.91 -6.07
CA ARG A 334 -6.09 -17.86 -7.47
C ARG A 334 -7.15 -16.80 -7.68
N ARG A 335 -8.13 -16.72 -6.79
CA ARG A 335 -9.28 -15.81 -6.93
C ARG A 335 -8.89 -14.36 -6.71
N MET A 336 -8.00 -14.06 -5.77
CA MET A 336 -7.50 -12.71 -5.56
C MET A 336 -6.71 -12.21 -6.78
N LEU A 337 -5.84 -13.05 -7.37
CA LEU A 337 -5.15 -12.71 -8.62
C LEU A 337 -6.14 -12.46 -9.77
N ALA A 338 -7.13 -13.32 -9.95
CA ALA A 338 -8.14 -13.16 -11.00
C ALA A 338 -8.99 -11.90 -10.80
N TRP A 339 -9.36 -11.59 -9.55
CA TRP A 339 -10.09 -10.38 -9.17
C TRP A 339 -9.33 -9.10 -9.55
N MET A 340 -8.03 -9.06 -9.26
CA MET A 340 -7.19 -7.91 -9.60
C MET A 340 -7.04 -7.72 -11.12
N ASP A 341 -6.99 -8.82 -11.88
CA ASP A 341 -6.93 -8.79 -13.34
C ASP A 341 -8.26 -8.31 -13.94
N GLU A 342 -9.38 -8.82 -13.44
CA GLU A 342 -10.73 -8.44 -13.87
C GLU A 342 -11.00 -6.94 -13.66
N HIS A 343 -10.64 -6.40 -12.50
CA HIS A 343 -10.90 -5.02 -12.14
C HIS A 343 -9.80 -4.04 -12.53
N LYS A 344 -8.79 -4.51 -13.29
CA LYS A 344 -7.68 -3.68 -13.79
C LYS A 344 -7.02 -2.87 -12.68
N THR A 345 -6.70 -3.54 -11.58
CA THR A 345 -6.03 -2.94 -10.42
C THR A 345 -4.79 -2.17 -10.88
N LEU A 346 -4.62 -0.94 -10.37
CA LEU A 346 -3.47 -0.10 -10.71
C LEU A 346 -2.16 -0.76 -10.27
N TYR A 347 -2.12 -1.21 -9.02
CA TYR A 347 -1.02 -1.99 -8.48
C TYR A 347 -1.46 -2.90 -7.33
N ASN A 348 -0.68 -3.96 -7.08
CA ASN A 348 -0.82 -4.77 -5.88
C ASN A 348 0.52 -5.23 -5.31
N THR A 349 0.54 -5.52 -4.02
CA THR A 349 1.73 -6.03 -3.33
C THR A 349 1.35 -7.14 -2.36
N LEU A 350 1.95 -8.32 -2.56
CA LEU A 350 1.79 -9.45 -1.64
C LEU A 350 2.64 -9.19 -0.38
N THR A 351 2.06 -9.41 0.80
CA THR A 351 2.79 -9.39 2.06
C THR A 351 3.50 -10.73 2.26
N ASP A 352 4.83 -10.76 2.15
CA ASP A 352 5.57 -12.02 2.03
C ASP A 352 6.44 -12.33 3.25
N TYR A 353 5.80 -12.77 4.33
CA TYR A 353 6.39 -13.45 5.50
C TYR A 353 5.30 -14.33 6.15
N CYS A 354 5.65 -15.30 6.99
CA CYS A 354 4.62 -16.15 7.61
C CYS A 354 3.72 -15.37 8.57
N PRO A 355 2.39 -15.59 8.56
CA PRO A 355 1.66 -16.64 7.84
C PRO A 355 1.16 -16.24 6.44
N HIS A 356 1.48 -15.04 5.96
CA HIS A 356 0.86 -14.43 4.78
C HIS A 356 1.48 -14.82 3.45
N GLY A 357 2.81 -14.99 3.47
CA GLY A 357 3.63 -15.09 2.28
C GLY A 357 3.54 -16.44 1.56
N VAL A 358 4.15 -16.47 0.39
CA VAL A 358 4.23 -17.63 -0.50
C VAL A 358 5.67 -17.96 -0.90
N TRP A 359 6.61 -17.02 -0.75
CA TRP A 359 8.00 -17.25 -1.09
C TRP A 359 8.88 -17.35 0.15
N GLN A 360 8.77 -16.41 1.09
CA GLN A 360 9.48 -16.47 2.37
C GLN A 360 8.78 -17.36 3.42
N CYS A 361 7.54 -17.79 3.17
CA CYS A 361 6.82 -18.70 4.04
C CYS A 361 6.70 -20.09 3.41
N ASP A 362 7.33 -21.09 4.03
CA ASP A 362 7.31 -22.48 3.60
C ASP A 362 6.08 -23.26 4.08
N GLU A 363 5.28 -22.68 4.99
CA GLU A 363 4.02 -23.23 5.48
C GLU A 363 2.89 -23.21 4.45
N ASN A 364 3.06 -22.51 3.32
CA ASN A 364 2.02 -22.29 2.30
C ASN A 364 2.31 -22.95 0.92
N PRO A 365 2.77 -24.21 0.84
CA PRO A 365 3.30 -24.78 -0.40
C PRO A 365 2.29 -24.89 -1.56
N LYS A 366 0.99 -25.10 -1.27
CA LYS A 366 -0.04 -25.19 -2.31
C LYS A 366 -0.32 -23.83 -2.91
N ALA A 367 -0.46 -22.79 -2.09
CA ALA A 367 -0.64 -21.42 -2.53
C ALA A 367 0.60 -20.88 -3.25
N SER A 368 1.82 -21.21 -2.78
CA SER A 368 3.07 -20.92 -3.49
C SER A 368 3.09 -21.46 -4.90
N LYS A 369 2.63 -22.70 -5.10
CA LYS A 369 2.52 -23.31 -6.43
C LYS A 369 1.55 -22.53 -7.33
N VAL A 370 0.41 -22.10 -6.80
CA VAL A 370 -0.57 -21.29 -7.56
C VAL A 370 0.02 -19.93 -7.93
N TYR A 371 0.57 -19.21 -6.96
CA TYR A 371 1.13 -17.88 -7.17
C TYR A 371 2.26 -17.91 -8.19
N ARG A 372 3.20 -18.85 -8.03
CA ARG A 372 4.31 -19.03 -8.96
C ARG A 372 3.81 -19.38 -10.36
N ALA A 373 2.87 -20.31 -10.50
CA ALA A 373 2.33 -20.69 -11.81
C ALA A 373 1.62 -19.52 -12.51
N ALA A 374 0.90 -18.67 -11.76
CA ALA A 374 0.17 -17.53 -12.30
C ALA A 374 1.07 -16.36 -12.72
N LEU A 375 2.20 -16.16 -12.03
CA LEU A 375 3.07 -14.99 -12.26
C LEU A 375 4.38 -15.32 -12.98
N THR A 376 4.70 -16.60 -13.22
CA THR A 376 5.93 -16.98 -13.93
C THR A 376 5.99 -16.34 -15.31
N GLY A 377 7.00 -15.51 -15.55
CA GLY A 377 7.22 -14.82 -16.81
C GLY A 377 6.13 -13.82 -17.20
N ARG A 378 5.26 -13.44 -16.26
CA ARG A 378 4.30 -12.35 -16.44
C ARG A 378 5.05 -11.05 -16.68
N ASP A 379 4.58 -10.30 -17.68
CA ASP A 379 5.11 -8.99 -18.08
C ASP A 379 6.62 -8.95 -18.35
N LYS A 380 7.22 -10.05 -18.83
CA LYS A 380 8.58 -9.96 -19.39
C LYS A 380 8.61 -8.83 -20.42
N PRO A 381 9.56 -7.87 -20.32
CA PRO A 381 9.80 -6.93 -21.39
C PRO A 381 9.99 -7.75 -22.66
N VAL A 382 9.12 -7.57 -23.65
CA VAL A 382 9.32 -8.18 -24.95
C VAL A 382 10.63 -7.59 -25.45
N GLU A 383 11.69 -8.39 -25.43
CA GLU A 383 12.94 -8.06 -26.09
C GLU A 383 12.56 -7.73 -27.55
N PRO A 384 12.94 -6.57 -28.10
CA PRO A 384 12.56 -6.24 -29.48
C PRO A 384 13.05 -7.38 -30.35
N THR A 385 12.12 -8.15 -30.90
CA THR A 385 12.45 -9.18 -31.88
C THR A 385 13.21 -8.44 -32.97
N GLN A 386 14.50 -8.74 -33.14
CA GLN A 386 15.23 -8.24 -34.31
C GLN A 386 14.35 -8.56 -35.53
N PRO A 387 14.10 -7.59 -36.43
CA PRO A 387 13.35 -7.89 -37.63
C PRO A 387 14.05 -9.06 -38.31
N THR A 388 13.33 -10.18 -38.40
CA THR A 388 13.77 -11.34 -39.16
C THR A 388 14.08 -10.82 -40.54
N ASN A 389 15.36 -10.91 -40.94
CA ASN A 389 15.78 -10.57 -42.29
C ASN A 389 14.81 -11.24 -43.27
N PRO A 390 14.20 -10.49 -44.22
CA PRO A 390 13.31 -11.08 -45.20
C PRO A 390 14.07 -12.20 -45.89
N THR A 391 13.57 -13.43 -45.79
CA THR A 391 14.13 -14.55 -46.53
C THR A 391 13.91 -14.27 -48.01
N GLN A 392 15.00 -14.03 -48.76
CA GLN A 392 14.91 -13.79 -50.19
C GLN A 392 14.25 -15.00 -50.88
N PRO A 393 13.21 -14.79 -51.70
CA PRO A 393 12.65 -15.86 -52.49
C PRO A 393 13.69 -16.34 -53.53
N PRO A 394 13.82 -17.65 -53.76
CA PRO A 394 14.77 -18.16 -54.75
C PRO A 394 14.44 -17.61 -56.14
N LYS A 395 15.47 -17.11 -56.86
CA LYS A 395 15.43 -16.47 -58.20
C LYS A 395 15.02 -14.99 -58.25
N CYS A 396 15.34 -14.19 -57.23
CA CYS A 396 15.40 -12.74 -57.41
C CYS A 396 16.73 -12.32 -58.04
N HIS A 397 16.68 -11.53 -59.12
CA HIS A 397 17.82 -10.72 -59.55
C HIS A 397 17.60 -9.27 -59.08
N PRO A 398 18.48 -8.71 -58.23
CA PRO A 398 18.37 -7.33 -57.78
C PRO A 398 18.64 -6.38 -58.95
N ILE A 399 17.84 -5.33 -59.06
CA ILE A 399 18.10 -4.21 -59.97
C ILE A 399 18.71 -3.09 -59.15
N ASP A 400 19.90 -2.63 -59.55
CA ASP A 400 20.51 -1.42 -59.00
C ASP A 400 19.78 -0.19 -59.57
N LEU A 401 18.99 0.47 -58.72
CA LEU A 401 18.24 1.68 -59.06
C LEU A 401 18.91 2.95 -58.49
N GLY A 402 20.09 2.81 -57.89
CA GLY A 402 20.81 3.86 -57.19
C GLY A 402 20.24 4.18 -55.80
N ASP A 403 21.16 4.52 -54.88
CA ASP A 403 20.92 4.67 -53.44
C ASP A 403 19.75 5.60 -53.05
N TRP A 404 19.45 6.60 -53.88
CA TRP A 404 18.38 7.57 -53.61
C TRP A 404 16.98 6.97 -53.84
N VAL A 405 16.80 6.17 -54.90
CA VAL A 405 15.51 5.56 -55.24
C VAL A 405 15.21 4.38 -54.32
N GLU A 406 16.21 3.55 -54.03
CA GLU A 406 16.05 2.38 -53.15
C GLU A 406 15.69 2.75 -51.71
N ARG A 407 16.19 3.91 -51.24
CA ARG A 407 15.84 4.44 -49.92
C ARG A 407 14.39 4.88 -49.81
N TRP A 408 13.79 5.34 -50.92
CA TRP A 408 12.38 5.73 -50.95
C TRP A 408 11.44 4.52 -51.06
N LEU A 409 11.91 3.43 -51.67
CA LEU A 409 11.17 2.17 -51.83
C LEU A 409 11.37 1.17 -50.68
N GLY A 410 12.18 1.51 -49.68
CA GLY A 410 12.42 0.66 -48.50
C GLY A 410 13.36 -0.52 -48.75
N GLY A 411 14.15 -0.48 -49.83
CA GLY A 411 15.14 -1.51 -50.17
C GLY A 411 15.27 -1.75 -51.68
N THR A 412 16.22 -2.62 -52.05
CA THR A 412 16.51 -3.00 -53.43
C THR A 412 15.34 -3.76 -54.06
N VAL A 413 14.93 -3.35 -55.26
CA VAL A 413 13.79 -3.95 -55.96
C VAL A 413 14.22 -5.22 -56.69
N CYS A 414 13.48 -6.31 -56.46
CA CYS A 414 13.68 -7.62 -57.08
C CYS A 414 12.73 -7.82 -58.26
N VAL A 415 13.23 -8.29 -59.41
CA VAL A 415 12.38 -8.69 -60.55
C VAL A 415 12.61 -10.17 -60.89
N ARG A 416 11.53 -10.87 -61.24
CA ARG A 416 11.52 -12.30 -61.59
C ARG A 416 11.33 -12.45 -63.11
N PHE A 417 12.36 -12.87 -63.83
CA PHE A 417 12.36 -13.00 -65.30
C PHE A 417 11.77 -14.34 -65.81
N ASP A 418 10.56 -14.68 -65.37
CA ASP A 418 9.88 -15.91 -65.82
C ASP A 418 8.78 -15.64 -66.86
N TRP A 419 8.53 -14.38 -67.16
CA TRP A 419 7.55 -13.95 -68.15
C TRP A 419 8.30 -13.61 -69.43
N TRP A 420 8.52 -14.59 -70.30
CA TRP A 420 8.64 -14.52 -71.77
C TRP A 420 9.19 -15.86 -72.30
N VAL A 421 8.39 -16.91 -72.24
CA VAL A 421 8.50 -18.05 -73.18
C VAL A 421 7.20 -18.08 -73.97
N ARG A 422 7.27 -17.57 -75.20
CA ARG A 422 6.20 -17.64 -76.21
C ARG A 422 5.85 -19.10 -76.46
N LYS A 423 4.56 -19.44 -76.40
CA LYS A 423 4.03 -20.68 -77.00
C LYS A 423 4.30 -20.64 -78.51
N SER A 424 5.07 -21.61 -79.01
CA SER A 424 5.08 -22.03 -80.42
C SER A 424 4.57 -23.47 -80.46
#